data_AF-A0A9P7NAK2-F1
#
_entry.id   AF-A0A9P7NAK2-F1
#
_cell.length_a   1.000
_cell.length_b   1.000
_cell.length_c   1.000
_cell.angle_alpha   90.00
_cell.angle_beta   90.00
_cell.angle_gamma   90.00
#
_symmetry.space_group_name_H-M   'P 1'
#
loop_
_entity.id
_entity.type
_entity.pdbx_description
1 polymer ?
#
loop_
_entity_poly.entity_id
_entity_poly.type
_entity_poly.pdbx_seq_one_letter_code
_entity_poly.pdbx_strand_id
1 'polypeptide(L)'
;MSYDTPFGTPLTNSAGQTLSSMPLRQQLKHGFKDMGTRSFSMAKNFGKVGALFSGIECGIEGLRAKNDLGNGVAAGCLTGGLLAKNAGPQAMAGGCVAFAAFSAAIDAWMRQPKEE
;
A
#
# COMPACT_ATOMS: atom_id res chain seq x y z
N MET A 1 3.40 5.22 13.00
CA MET A 1 3.14 5.69 14.37
C MET A 1 1.80 6.40 14.57
N SER A 2 1.07 6.82 13.51
CA SER A 2 -0.29 7.38 13.69
C SER A 2 -1.37 6.35 14.06
N TYR A 3 -1.08 5.05 14.00
CA TYR A 3 -2.00 3.98 14.37
C TYR A 3 -1.71 3.39 15.75
N ASP A 4 -0.63 3.85 16.41
CA ASP A 4 -0.22 3.40 17.75
C ASP A 4 -0.90 4.21 18.88
N THR A 5 -1.91 5.02 18.56
CA THR A 5 -2.69 5.76 19.57
C THR A 5 -3.72 4.82 20.22
N PRO A 6 -3.68 4.62 21.55
CA PRO A 6 -4.62 3.75 22.26
C PRO A 6 -6.08 4.16 22.01
N PHE A 7 -6.96 3.17 21.85
CA PHE A 7 -8.40 3.43 21.81
C PHE A 7 -8.84 4.21 23.06
N GLY A 8 -9.41 5.39 22.87
CA GLY A 8 -9.88 6.26 23.95
C GLY A 8 -8.96 7.43 24.29
N THR A 9 -7.76 7.56 23.70
CA THR A 9 -7.00 8.81 23.84
C THR A 9 -7.72 9.95 23.12
N PRO A 10 -8.03 11.07 23.80
CA PRO A 10 -8.71 12.18 23.15
C PRO A 10 -7.81 12.76 22.06
N LEU A 11 -8.35 12.91 20.85
CA LEU A 11 -7.63 13.51 19.73
C LEU A 11 -7.38 14.99 20.10
N THR A 12 -6.11 15.34 20.35
CA THR A 12 -5.72 16.70 20.71
C THR A 12 -5.06 17.40 19.53
N ASN A 13 -5.37 18.68 19.35
CA ASN A 13 -4.64 19.56 18.43
C ASN A 13 -3.18 19.76 18.92
N SER A 14 -2.27 20.23 18.06
CA SER A 14 -0.88 20.61 18.38
C SER A 14 -0.69 21.49 19.63
N ALA A 15 -1.74 22.18 20.09
CA ALA A 15 -1.80 23.00 21.30
C ALA A 15 -2.39 22.27 22.53
N GLY A 16 -2.60 20.95 22.47
CA GLY A 16 -3.09 20.12 23.58
C GLY A 16 -4.60 20.20 23.83
N GLN A 17 -5.37 20.92 23.01
CA GLN A 17 -6.82 21.03 23.17
C GLN A 17 -7.55 19.82 22.59
N THR A 18 -8.49 19.26 23.35
CA THR A 18 -9.39 18.19 22.92
C THR A 18 -10.24 18.63 21.73
N LEU A 19 -10.20 17.89 20.62
CA LEU A 19 -10.95 18.24 19.42
C LEU A 19 -12.45 18.32 19.67
N SER A 20 -12.99 17.50 20.56
CA SER A 20 -14.40 17.51 20.97
C SER A 20 -14.85 18.80 21.67
N SER A 21 -13.93 19.59 22.25
CA SER A 21 -14.27 20.83 22.98
C SER A 21 -14.16 22.10 22.11
N MET A 22 -13.80 21.99 20.83
CA MET A 22 -13.68 23.13 19.90
C MET A 22 -15.00 23.40 19.15
N PRO A 23 -15.23 24.61 18.61
CA PRO A 23 -16.41 24.88 17.77
C PRO A 23 -16.44 23.98 16.52
N LEU A 24 -17.62 23.50 16.12
CA LEU A 24 -17.81 22.51 15.04
C LEU A 24 -17.06 22.86 13.74
N ARG A 25 -17.01 24.13 13.36
CA ARG A 25 -16.27 24.60 12.17
C ARG A 25 -14.76 24.32 12.27
N GLN A 26 -14.18 24.51 13.46
CA GLN A 26 -12.77 24.26 13.73
C GLN A 26 -12.49 22.75 13.82
N GLN A 27 -13.41 21.98 14.41
CA GLN A 27 -13.34 20.51 14.44
C GLN A 27 -13.32 19.94 13.03
N LEU A 28 -14.28 20.36 12.19
CA LEU A 28 -14.35 19.94 10.80
C LEU A 28 -13.10 20.35 10.03
N LYS A 29 -12.61 21.58 10.19
CA LYS A 29 -11.37 22.03 9.54
C LYS A 29 -10.16 21.18 9.93
N HIS A 30 -10.03 20.78 11.19
CA HIS A 30 -8.97 19.87 11.62
C HIS A 30 -9.18 18.45 11.08
N GLY A 31 -10.40 17.93 11.10
CA GLY A 31 -10.74 16.62 10.53
C GLY A 31 -10.42 16.55 9.03
N PHE A 32 -10.81 17.56 8.25
CA PHE A 32 -10.48 17.63 6.82
C PHE A 32 -8.98 17.74 6.57
N LYS A 33 -8.25 18.50 7.40
CA LYS A 33 -6.80 18.61 7.27
C LYS A 33 -6.10 17.28 7.58
N ASP A 34 -6.47 16.63 8.67
CA ASP A 34 -5.92 15.31 9.05
C ASP A 34 -6.23 14.27 7.97
N MET A 35 -7.50 14.17 7.58
CA MET A 35 -7.96 13.29 6.50
C MET A 35 -7.16 13.53 5.21
N GLY A 36 -7.00 14.79 4.79
CA GLY A 36 -6.23 15.13 3.59
C GLY A 36 -4.77 14.69 3.66
N THR A 37 -4.10 14.94 4.79
CA THR A 37 -2.70 14.53 4.97
C THR A 37 -2.51 13.01 4.94
N ARG A 38 -3.43 12.26 5.58
CA ARG A 38 -3.40 10.79 5.60
C ARG A 38 -3.71 10.23 4.21
N SER A 39 -4.75 10.72 3.54
CA SER A 39 -5.11 10.32 2.17
C SER A 39 -3.95 10.54 1.21
N PHE A 40 -3.27 11.69 1.30
CA PHE A 40 -2.09 11.97 0.47
C PHE A 40 -0.94 11.00 0.76
N SER A 41 -0.67 10.71 2.04
CA SER A 41 0.35 9.71 2.40
C SER A 41 0.01 8.32 1.85
N MET A 42 -1.26 7.90 1.93
CA MET A 42 -1.71 6.63 1.39
C MET A 42 -1.56 6.59 -0.13
N ALA A 43 -1.98 7.64 -0.83
CA ALA A 43 -1.82 7.76 -2.28
C ALA A 43 -0.35 7.62 -2.71
N LYS A 44 0.59 8.22 -1.98
CA LYS A 44 2.03 8.05 -2.25
C LYS A 44 2.49 6.61 -2.08
N ASN A 45 2.00 5.90 -1.07
CA ASN A 45 2.36 4.50 -0.86
C ASN A 45 1.79 3.62 -1.98
N PHE A 46 0.50 3.74 -2.30
CA PHE A 46 -0.11 3.00 -3.41
C PHE A 46 0.56 3.30 -4.75
N GLY A 47 0.86 4.57 -5.01
CA GLY A 47 1.57 4.98 -6.22
C GLY A 47 2.95 4.33 -6.33
N LYS A 48 3.70 4.23 -5.24
CA LYS A 48 5.00 3.52 -5.21
C LYS A 48 4.84 2.03 -5.51
N VAL A 49 3.89 1.37 -4.86
CA VAL A 49 3.67 -0.07 -5.06
C VAL A 49 3.26 -0.35 -6.51
N GLY A 50 2.27 0.38 -7.03
CA GLY A 50 1.78 0.21 -8.39
C GLY A 50 2.85 0.51 -9.44
N ALA A 51 3.60 1.61 -9.29
CA ALA A 51 4.66 1.97 -10.23
C ALA A 51 5.79 0.92 -10.26
N LEU A 52 6.19 0.37 -9.11
CA LEU A 52 7.17 -0.73 -9.07
C LEU A 52 6.62 -1.98 -9.74
N PHE A 53 5.42 -2.40 -9.36
CA PHE A 53 4.83 -3.64 -9.87
C PHE A 53 4.67 -3.61 -11.39
N SER A 54 3.99 -2.60 -11.92
CA SER A 54 3.76 -2.48 -13.36
C SER A 54 5.05 -2.25 -14.15
N GLY A 55 6.01 -1.50 -13.60
CA GLY A 55 7.30 -1.29 -14.25
C GLY A 55 8.14 -2.57 -14.34
N ILE A 56 8.16 -3.36 -13.27
CA ILE A 56 8.91 -4.63 -13.22
C ILE A 56 8.24 -5.67 -14.11
N GLU A 57 6.91 -5.80 -14.04
CA GLU A 57 6.15 -6.76 -14.85
C GLU A 57 6.30 -6.46 -16.34
N CYS A 58 6.12 -5.20 -16.76
CA CYS A 58 6.38 -4.75 -18.12
C CYS A 58 7.84 -5.03 -18.56
N GLY A 59 8.82 -4.82 -17.68
CA GLY A 59 10.21 -5.15 -17.96
C GLY A 59 10.46 -6.64 -18.16
N ILE A 60 9.86 -7.50 -17.32
CA ILE A 60 9.97 -8.96 -17.44
C ILE A 60 9.30 -9.45 -18.72
N GLU A 61 8.11 -8.94 -19.04
CA GLU A 61 7.39 -9.27 -20.26
C GLU A 61 8.19 -8.85 -21.50
N GLY A 62 8.76 -7.63 -21.49
CA GLY A 62 9.62 -7.16 -22.57
C GLY A 62 10.87 -8.02 -22.79
N LEU A 63 11.42 -8.62 -21.73
CA LEU A 63 12.58 -9.52 -21.84
C LEU A 63 12.21 -10.96 -22.24
N ARG A 64 11.07 -11.48 -21.78
CA ARG A 64 10.65 -12.87 -22.02
C ARG A 64 9.76 -13.05 -23.24
N ALA A 65 9.16 -11.97 -23.73
CA ALA A 65 8.15 -11.96 -24.79
C ALA A 65 6.99 -12.95 -24.54
N LYS A 66 6.60 -13.11 -23.27
CA LYS A 66 5.49 -13.98 -22.83
C LYS A 66 4.73 -13.25 -21.74
N ASN A 67 3.41 -13.42 -21.71
CA ASN A 67 2.52 -12.91 -20.66
C ASN A 67 1.81 -14.07 -19.95
N ASP A 68 2.47 -14.63 -18.95
CA ASP A 68 1.99 -15.76 -18.15
C ASP A 68 1.93 -15.41 -16.66
N LEU A 69 1.29 -16.27 -15.87
CA LEU A 69 1.14 -16.11 -14.43
C LEU A 69 2.50 -15.93 -13.73
N GLY A 70 3.56 -16.54 -14.28
CA GLY A 70 4.93 -16.43 -13.77
C GLY A 70 5.46 -14.99 -13.75
N ASN A 71 5.02 -14.13 -14.67
CA ASN A 71 5.43 -12.73 -14.70
C ASN A 71 4.87 -11.97 -13.50
N GLY A 72 3.57 -12.12 -13.22
CA GLY A 72 2.93 -11.49 -12.06
C GLY A 72 3.56 -11.95 -10.74
N VAL A 73 3.88 -13.24 -10.61
CA VAL A 73 4.57 -13.80 -9.43
C VAL A 73 5.98 -13.22 -9.26
N ALA A 74 6.77 -13.20 -10.32
CA ALA A 74 8.13 -12.66 -10.28
C ALA A 74 8.13 -11.15 -10.01
N ALA A 75 7.26 -10.40 -10.67
CA ALA A 75 7.10 -8.96 -10.46
C ALA A 75 6.61 -8.64 -9.04
N GLY A 76 5.67 -9.43 -8.52
CA GLY A 76 5.20 -9.36 -7.14
C GLY A 76 6.35 -9.57 -6.15
N CYS A 77 7.11 -10.67 -6.29
CA CYS A 77 8.25 -10.95 -5.42
C CYS A 77 9.28 -9.81 -5.41
N LEU A 78 9.69 -9.34 -6.60
CA LEU A 78 10.69 -8.28 -6.73
C LEU A 78 10.17 -6.96 -6.15
N THR A 79 8.91 -6.61 -6.39
CA THR A 79 8.28 -5.41 -5.82
C THR A 79 8.25 -5.48 -4.29
N GLY A 80 7.74 -6.57 -3.73
CA GLY A 80 7.64 -6.75 -2.27
C GLY A 80 9.00 -6.79 -1.58
N GLY A 81 9.98 -7.45 -2.18
CA GLY A 81 11.36 -7.48 -1.71
C GLY A 81 12.02 -6.08 -1.75
N LEU A 82 11.82 -5.34 -2.85
CA LEU A 82 12.40 -4.01 -3.02
C LEU A 82 11.79 -2.97 -2.06
N LEU A 83 10.49 -3.06 -1.79
CA LEU A 83 9.82 -2.21 -0.80
C LEU A 83 10.34 -2.45 0.62
N ALA A 84 10.66 -3.71 0.96
CA ALA A 84 11.16 -4.11 2.26
C ALA A 84 12.69 -4.02 2.41
N LYS A 85 13.42 -3.51 1.40
CA LYS A 85 14.89 -3.49 1.38
C LYS A 85 15.55 -2.84 2.60
N ASN A 86 14.91 -1.81 3.15
CA ASN A 86 15.45 -1.07 4.31
C ASN A 86 15.13 -1.75 5.66
N ALA A 87 14.23 -2.74 5.67
CA ALA A 87 13.82 -3.47 6.87
C ALA A 87 14.64 -4.76 7.09
N GLY A 88 15.67 -5.00 6.27
CA GLY A 88 16.58 -6.14 6.39
C GLY A 88 16.17 -7.37 5.56
N PRO A 89 17.06 -8.36 5.44
CA PRO A 89 16.90 -9.48 4.50
C PRO A 89 15.70 -10.38 4.82
N GLN A 90 15.36 -10.57 6.10
CA GLN A 90 14.17 -11.34 6.49
C GLN A 90 12.88 -10.64 6.05
N ALA A 91 12.81 -9.31 6.19
CA ALA A 91 11.67 -8.54 5.73
C ALA A 91 11.58 -8.55 4.19
N MET A 92 12.71 -8.53 3.48
CA MET A 92 12.74 -8.69 2.03
C MET A 92 12.19 -10.05 1.59
N ALA A 93 12.60 -11.13 2.26
CA ALA A 93 12.09 -12.47 1.97
C ALA A 93 10.59 -12.56 2.25
N GLY A 94 10.14 -12.06 3.40
CA GLY A 94 8.71 -12.01 3.74
C GLY A 94 7.90 -11.16 2.76
N GLY A 95 8.41 -10.00 2.37
CA GLY A 95 7.80 -9.12 1.37
C GLY A 95 7.70 -9.77 0.00
N CYS A 96 8.75 -10.45 -0.45
CA CYS A 96 8.73 -11.21 -1.70
C CYS A 96 7.64 -12.29 -1.68
N VAL A 97 7.63 -13.15 -0.65
CA VAL A 97 6.65 -14.24 -0.56
C VAL A 97 5.22 -13.70 -0.53
N ALA A 98 4.96 -12.67 0.29
CA ALA A 98 3.63 -12.08 0.42
C ALA A 98 3.13 -11.48 -0.91
N PHE A 99 3.94 -10.66 -1.58
CA PHE A 99 3.54 -10.03 -2.83
C PHE A 99 3.48 -11.03 -3.99
N ALA A 100 4.36 -12.04 -4.03
CA ALA A 100 4.31 -13.11 -5.02
C ALA A 100 3.00 -13.90 -4.92
N ALA A 101 2.61 -14.30 -3.69
CA ALA A 101 1.38 -15.03 -3.46
C ALA A 101 0.14 -14.18 -3.80
N PHE A 102 0.13 -12.90 -3.40
CA PHE A 102 -0.94 -11.99 -3.73
C PHE A 102 -1.09 -11.78 -5.24
N SER A 103 0.01 -11.51 -5.95
CA SER A 103 -0.02 -11.35 -7.40
C SER A 103 -0.45 -12.64 -8.11
N ALA A 104 -0.01 -13.81 -7.65
CA ALA A 104 -0.48 -15.10 -8.17
C ALA A 104 -2.01 -15.23 -8.06
N ALA A 105 -2.56 -14.91 -6.90
CA ALA A 105 -3.99 -15.03 -6.63
C ALA A 105 -4.82 -14.08 -7.51
N ILE A 106 -4.38 -12.82 -7.64
CA ILE A 106 -5.07 -11.82 -8.47
C ILE A 106 -4.98 -12.18 -9.95
N ASP A 107 -3.81 -12.56 -10.45
CA ASP A 107 -3.65 -12.96 -11.86
C ASP A 107 -4.43 -14.23 -12.19
N ALA A 108 -4.51 -15.18 -11.25
CA ALA A 108 -5.32 -16.38 -11.40
C ALA A 108 -6.81 -16.02 -11.46
N TRP A 109 -7.27 -15.14 -10.57
CA TRP A 109 -8.65 -14.66 -10.54
C TRP A 109 -9.03 -13.91 -11.82
N MET A 110 -8.20 -12.98 -12.29
CA MET A 110 -8.46 -12.20 -13.50
C MET A 110 -8.46 -13.05 -14.78
N ARG A 111 -7.76 -14.19 -14.78
CA ARG A 111 -7.69 -15.13 -15.91
C ARG A 111 -8.76 -16.22 -15.87
N GLN A 112 -9.63 -16.25 -14.85
CA GLN A 112 -10.73 -17.22 -14.84
C GLN A 112 -11.73 -16.91 -15.97
N PRO A 113 -12.23 -17.93 -16.68
CA PRO A 113 -13.32 -17.74 -17.63
C PRO A 113 -14.54 -17.19 -16.88
N LYS A 114 -15.17 -16.16 -17.44
CA LYS A 114 -16.45 -15.66 -16.91
C LYS A 114 -17.52 -16.65 -17.36
N GLU A 115 -18.24 -17.23 -16.41
CA GLU A 115 -19.43 -18.03 -16.70
C GLU A 115 -20.48 -17.09 -17.29
N GLU A 116 -20.96 -17.38 -18.51
CA GLU A 116 -22.14 -16.74 -19.11
C GLU A 116 -23.43 -17.46 -18.72
#